data_AF-A0A368AQJ1-F1
#
_entry.id   AF-A0A368AQJ1-F1
#
_cell.length_a   1.000
_cell.length_b   1.000
_cell.length_c   1.000
_cell.angle_alpha   90.00
_cell.angle_beta   90.00
_cell.angle_gamma   90.00
#
_symmetry.space_group_name_H-M   'P 1'
#
loop_
_entity.id
_entity.type
_entity.pdbx_description
1 polymer ?
#
loop_
_entity_poly.entity_id
_entity_poly.type
_entity_poly.pdbx_seq_one_letter_code
_entity_poly.pdbx_strand_id
1 'polypeptide(L)' 'MNDAQAAMLLFRRQEGAARQALLLHELEARVSADGRSLVLSRYRERVTAEGTHYRHEVHRNIPLAALLRWVARHGQ' A
#
# COMPACT_ATOMS: atom_id res chain seq x y z
N MET A 1 -12.55 21.11 3.92
CA MET A 1 -11.49 20.66 2.98
C MET A 1 -11.27 19.19 3.26
N ASN A 2 -11.31 18.34 2.24
CA ASN A 2 -11.36 16.89 2.38
C ASN A 2 -10.00 16.38 2.86
N ASP A 3 -9.79 16.37 4.18
CA ASP A 3 -8.70 15.64 4.85
C ASP A 3 -8.97 14.13 4.71
N ALA A 4 -8.94 13.64 3.48
CA ALA A 4 -8.71 12.24 3.21
C ALA A 4 -7.32 11.96 3.78
N GLN A 5 -7.28 11.54 5.05
CA GLN A 5 -6.11 11.28 5.89
C GLN A 5 -4.95 10.83 5.00
N ALA A 6 -3.98 11.72 4.80
CA ALA A 6 -2.97 11.59 3.77
C ALA A 6 -2.31 10.22 3.86
N ALA A 7 -2.46 9.42 2.81
CA ALA A 7 -1.83 8.10 2.77
C ALA A 7 -0.32 8.27 2.79
N MET A 8 0.35 7.52 3.66
CA MET A 8 1.79 7.45 3.74
C MET A 8 2.28 6.32 2.83
N LEU A 9 3.06 6.68 1.81
CA LEU A 9 3.75 5.72 0.97
C LEU A 9 4.88 5.08 1.78
N LEU A 10 4.74 3.78 2.07
CA LEU A 10 5.74 3.01 2.83
C LEU A 10 6.83 2.44 1.91
N PHE A 11 6.43 2.03 0.71
CA PHE A 11 7.32 1.40 -0.25
C PHE A 11 6.84 1.67 -1.66
N ARG A 12 7.79 1.95 -2.56
CA ARG A 12 7.55 2.01 -3.99
C ARG A 12 8.75 1.43 -4.73
N ARG A 13 8.48 0.50 -5.64
CA ARG A 13 9.45 -0.03 -6.58
C ARG A 13 8.87 0.01 -7.97
N GLN A 14 9.60 0.66 -8.86
CA GLN A 14 9.31 0.67 -10.29
C GLN A 14 10.48 0.01 -11.01
N GLU A 15 10.20 -1.00 -11.81
CA GLU A 15 11.19 -1.72 -12.62
C GLU A 15 10.77 -1.65 -14.08
N GLY A 16 11.72 -1.28 -14.95
CA GLY A 16 11.51 -1.25 -16.39
C GLY A 16 12.59 -0.42 -17.07
N ALA A 17 13.18 -0.97 -18.13
CA ALA A 17 13.99 -0.22 -19.09
C ALA A 17 13.17 -0.02 -20.38
N ALA A 18 13.59 0.92 -21.23
CA ALA A 18 12.83 1.49 -22.37
C ALA A 18 12.15 0.51 -23.37
N ARG A 19 12.33 -0.80 -23.25
CA ARG A 19 11.71 -1.86 -24.07
C ARG A 19 11.25 -3.10 -23.28
N GLN A 20 11.19 -3.04 -21.94
CA GLN A 20 10.81 -4.16 -21.08
C GLN A 20 9.50 -3.91 -20.35
N ALA A 21 8.89 -4.98 -19.83
CA ALA A 21 7.69 -4.90 -19.02
C ALA A 21 7.90 -3.98 -17.81
N LEU A 22 6.99 -3.03 -17.62
CA LEU A 22 6.96 -2.18 -16.43
C LEU A 22 6.35 -2.96 -15.28
N LEU A 23 7.04 -3.04 -14.15
CA LEU A 23 6.49 -3.55 -12.91
C LEU A 23 6.46 -2.42 -11.88
N LEU A 24 5.27 -2.10 -11.39
CA LEU A 24 5.06 -1.19 -10.28
C LEU A 24 4.60 -1.99 -9.06
N HIS A 25 5.22 -1.73 -7.92
CA HIS A 25 4.83 -2.30 -6.63
C HIS A 25 4.85 -1.20 -5.58
N GLU A 26 3.68 -0.92 -5.02
CA GLU A 26 3.47 0.11 -4.00
C GLU A 26 2.83 -0.50 -2.75
N LEU A 27 3.27 0.00 -1.59
CA LEU A 27 2.67 -0.26 -0.30
C LEU A 27 2.38 1.09 0.36
N GLU A 28 1.13 1.31 0.72
CA GLU A 28 0.68 2.53 1.36
C GLU A 28 -0.03 2.21 2.67
N ALA A 29 0.03 3.16 3.60
CA ALA A 29 -0.66 3.11 4.87
C ALA A 29 -1.49 4.37 5.06
N ARG A 30 -2.75 4.23 5.44
CA ARG A 30 -3.61 5.36 5.84
C ARG A 30 -4.44 4.99 7.05
N VAL A 31 -4.86 5.99 7.81
CA VAL A 31 -5.88 5.77 8.83
C VAL A 31 -7.25 5.62 8.14
N SER A 32 -8.13 4.80 8.70
CA SER A 32 -9.51 4.71 8.23
C SER A 32 -10.29 5.98 8.60
N ALA A 33 -11.32 6.32 7.82
CA ALA A 33 -12.09 7.55 8.04
C ALA A 33 -12.68 7.66 9.46
N ASP A 34 -13.02 6.53 10.10
CA ASP A 34 -13.51 6.46 11.47
C ASP A 34 -12.40 6.50 12.54
N GLY A 35 -11.13 6.56 12.15
CA GLY A 35 -9.98 6.60 13.04
C GLY A 35 -9.66 5.28 13.76
N ARG A 36 -10.28 4.15 13.39
CA ARG A 36 -10.19 2.90 14.16
C ARG A 36 -9.17 1.90 13.62
N SER A 37 -8.81 2.01 12.35
CA SER A 37 -7.94 1.04 11.67
C SER A 37 -6.82 1.73 10.91
N LEU A 38 -5.66 1.07 10.85
CA LEU A 38 -4.66 1.32 9.84
C LEU A 38 -5.01 0.47 8.62
N VAL A 39 -5.26 1.13 7.48
CA VAL A 39 -5.49 0.48 6.20
C VAL A 39 -4.16 0.38 5.48
N LEU A 40 -3.68 -0.84 5.26
CA LEU A 40 -2.53 -1.12 4.40
C LEU A 40 -3.02 -1.50 3.01
N SER A 41 -2.64 -0.72 2.00
CA SER A 41 -2.95 -0.97 0.60
C SER A 41 -1.70 -1.44 -0.12
N ARG A 42 -1.77 -2.61 -0.76
CA ARG A 42 -0.70 -3.11 -1.61
C ARG A 42 -1.17 -3.11 -3.05
N TYR A 43 -0.51 -2.34 -3.88
CA TYR A 43 -0.77 -2.20 -5.30
C TYR A 43 0.36 -2.85 -6.11
N ARG A 44 0.00 -3.69 -7.08
CA ARG A 44 0.92 -4.29 -8.04
C ARG A 44 0.36 -4.14 -9.43
N GLU A 45 1.15 -3.57 -10.32
CA GLU A 45 0.82 -3.42 -11.72
C GLU A 45 1.96 -3.94 -12.57
N ARG A 46 1.62 -4.71 -13.60
CA ARG A 46 2.57 -5.18 -14.61
C ARG A 46 2.01 -4.83 -15.98
N VAL A 47 2.78 -4.08 -16.75
CA VAL A 47 2.51 -3.77 -18.15
C VAL A 47 3.54 -4.50 -18.99
N THR A 48 3.09 -5.37 -19.88
CA THR A 48 3.98 -6.11 -20.79
C THR A 48 4.18 -5.35 -22.11
N ALA A 49 5.22 -5.69 -22.88
CA ALA A 49 5.48 -5.05 -24.17
C ALA A 49 4.34 -5.31 -25.18
N GLU A 50 3.63 -6.42 -25.00
CA GLU A 50 2.48 -6.85 -25.79
C GLU A 50 1.17 -6.15 -25.37
N GLY A 51 1.23 -5.19 -24.44
CA GLY A 51 0.06 -4.46 -23.95
C GLY A 51 -0.85 -5.25 -23.02
N THR A 52 -0.41 -6.43 -22.53
CA THR A 52 -1.15 -7.12 -21.46
C THR A 52 -0.92 -6.40 -20.15
N HIS A 53 -2.01 -5.90 -19.55
CA HIS A 53 -2.03 -5.22 -18.26
C HIS A 53 -2.53 -6.17 -17.17
N TYR A 54 -1.71 -6.40 -16.16
CA TYR A 54 -2.11 -7.08 -14.92
C TYR A 54 -2.11 -6.07 -13.79
N ARG A 55 -3.25 -5.91 -13.11
CA ARG A 55 -3.40 -5.07 -11.93
C ARG A 55 -3.92 -5.92 -10.78
N HIS A 56 -3.30 -5.78 -9.62
CA HIS A 56 -3.73 -6.44 -8.40
C HIS A 56 -3.58 -5.52 -7.20
N GLU A 57 -4.68 -5.33 -6.48
CA GLU A 57 -4.78 -4.43 -5.35
C GLU A 57 -5.42 -5.17 -4.18
N VAL A 58 -4.78 -5.07 -3.00
CA VAL A 58 -5.27 -5.71 -1.78
C VAL A 58 -5.22 -4.70 -0.65
N HIS A 59 -6.32 -4.59 0.09
CA HIS A 59 -6.41 -3.79 1.30
C HIS A 59 -6.51 -4.70 2.52
N ARG A 60 -5.73 -4.38 3.55
CA ARG A 60 -5.81 -5.01 4.87
C ARG A 60 -6.14 -3.98 5.91
N ASN A 61 -7.22 -4.22 6.66
CA ASN A 61 -7.60 -3.39 7.78
C ASN A 61 -7.00 -3.96 9.06
N ILE A 62 -6.15 -3.18 9.72
CA ILE A 62 -5.52 -3.56 10.98
C ILE A 62 -6.10 -2.65 12.06
N PRO A 63 -6.81 -3.19 13.07
CA PRO A 63 -7.32 -2.38 14.18
C PRO A 63 -6.16 -1.66 14.88
N LEU A 64 -6.22 -0.33 14.99
CA LEU A 64 -5.15 0.47 15.60
C LEU A 64 -4.90 0.06 17.04
N ALA A 65 -5.96 -0.25 17.79
CA ALA A 65 -5.83 -0.73 19.17
C ALA A 65 -5.03 -2.05 19.25
N ALA A 66 -5.18 -2.95 18.27
CA ALA A 66 -4.40 -4.18 18.22
C ALA A 66 -2.94 -3.93 17.86
N LEU A 67 -2.70 -3.03 16.89
CA LEU A 67 -1.35 -2.61 16.50
C LEU A 67 -0.61 -1.96 17.67
N LEU A 68 -1.25 -1.00 18.36
CA LEU A 68 -0.66 -0.31 19.52
C LEU A 68 -0.36 -1.29 20.66
N ARG A 69 -1.25 -2.25 20.94
CA ARG A 69 -0.99 -3.32 21.92
C ARG A 69 0.17 -4.22 21.52
N TRP A 70 0.39 -4.44 20.22
CA TRP A 70 1.52 -5.21 19.74
C TRP A 70 2.82 -4.41 19.90
N VAL A 71 2.83 -3.14 19.47
CA VAL A 71 3.98 -2.24 19.62
C VAL A 71 4.37 -2.09 21.09
N ALA A 72 3.41 -1.87 21.99
CA ALA A 72 3.69 -1.75 23.41
C ALA A 72 4.30 -3.02 24.03
N ARG A 73 4.01 -4.20 23.47
CA ARG A 73 4.54 -5.48 23.96
C ARG A 73 5.89 -5.85 23.34
N HIS A 74 6.18 -5.42 22.12
CA HIS A 74 7.29 -5.97 21.31
C HIS A 74 8.17 -4.91 20.65
N GLY A 75 7.89 -3.62 20.85
CA GLY A 75 8.62 -2.51 20.24
C GLY A 75 9.92 -2.12 20.95
N GLN A 76 10.53 -3.05 21.69
CA GLN A 76 11.87 -2.88 22.26
C GLN A 76 12.93 -3.39 21.31
#